data_AF-A0A354Q8Z9-F1
#
_entry.id   AF-A0A354Q8Z9-F1
#
_cell.length_a   1.000
_cell.length_b   1.000
_cell.length_c   1.000
_cell.angle_alpha   90.00
_cell.angle_beta   90.00
_cell.angle_gamma   90.00
#
_symmetry.space_group_name_H-M   'P 1'
#
loop_
_entity.id
_entity.type
_entity.pdbx_description
1 polymer ?
#
loop_
_entity_poly.entity_id
_entity_poly.type
_entity_poly.pdbx_seq_one_letter_code
_entity_poly.pdbx_strand_id
1 'polypeptide(L)'
;MYKLQLDREFSQDLFSESSKEIRDWVVNAIANIVVADDIIEKHEFVALQEAMGLLDSKEEILDLMKKVKERNLFEVKKIKMDPDLSLKIFFYLAGIAVIDGSLKKSEAELLKKCGNCLDLEVDFI
;
A
#
# COMPACT_ATOMS: atom_id res chain seq x y z
N MET A 1 8.08 4.32 -22.64
CA MET A 1 8.22 4.01 -21.21
C MET A 1 6.82 4.00 -20.64
N TYR A 2 6.25 2.81 -20.38
CA TYR A 2 4.90 2.72 -19.81
C TYR A 2 5.02 3.05 -18.33
N LYS A 3 4.51 4.22 -17.92
CA LYS A 3 4.31 4.51 -16.50
C LYS A 3 3.08 3.71 -16.08
N LEU A 4 3.25 2.80 -15.12
CA LEU A 4 2.11 2.32 -14.33
C LEU A 4 1.59 3.52 -13.54
N GLN A 5 0.72 4.31 -14.16
CA GLN A 5 -0.18 5.16 -13.40
C GLN A 5 -1.27 4.21 -12.93
N LEU A 6 -1.32 3.96 -11.62
CA LEU A 6 -2.53 3.44 -11.01
C LEU A 6 -3.63 4.39 -11.40
N ASP A 7 -4.53 3.93 -12.27
CA ASP A 7 -5.63 4.76 -12.71
C ASP A 7 -6.43 5.13 -11.47
N ARG A 8 -6.64 6.43 -11.27
CA ARG A 8 -7.35 6.93 -10.09
C ARG A 8 -8.79 6.40 -10.06
N GLU A 9 -9.32 6.07 -11.24
CA GLU A 9 -10.60 5.38 -11.40
C GLU A 9 -10.52 3.94 -10.86
N PHE A 10 -9.42 3.22 -11.09
CA PHE A 10 -9.23 1.86 -10.57
C PHE A 10 -9.14 1.82 -9.04
N SER A 11 -8.40 2.75 -8.43
CA SER A 11 -8.33 2.83 -6.97
C SER A 11 -9.66 3.25 -6.37
N GLN A 12 -10.36 4.22 -6.96
CA GLN A 12 -11.69 4.61 -6.51
C GLN A 12 -12.70 3.46 -6.62
N ASP A 13 -12.76 2.75 -7.75
CA ASP A 13 -13.67 1.61 -7.91
C ASP A 13 -13.33 0.49 -6.93
N LEU A 14 -12.05 0.17 -6.75
CA LEU A 14 -11.60 -0.88 -5.83
C LEU A 14 -11.97 -0.60 -4.36
N PHE A 15 -11.87 0.67 -3.95
CA PHE A 15 -12.08 1.08 -2.57
C PHE A 15 -13.46 1.69 -2.29
N SER A 16 -14.27 1.97 -3.32
CA SER A 16 -15.62 2.55 -3.18
C SER A 16 -16.57 1.67 -2.38
N GLU A 17 -16.51 0.35 -2.59
CA GLU A 17 -17.30 -0.65 -1.86
C GLU A 17 -16.53 -1.26 -0.66
N SER A 18 -15.27 -0.86 -0.46
CA SER A 18 -14.42 -1.38 0.61
C SER A 18 -14.74 -0.74 1.97
N SER A 19 -14.72 -1.55 3.03
CA SER A 19 -14.90 -1.03 4.40
C SER A 19 -13.74 -0.10 4.77
N LYS A 20 -13.99 0.81 5.73
CA LYS A 20 -12.95 1.67 6.29
C LYS A 20 -11.75 0.87 6.80
N GLU A 21 -11.99 -0.29 7.40
CA GLU A 21 -10.95 -1.20 7.88
C GLU A 21 -9.99 -1.65 6.75
N ILE A 22 -10.51 -1.96 5.56
CA ILE A 22 -9.70 -2.34 4.40
C ILE A 22 -8.89 -1.15 3.89
N ARG A 23 -9.51 0.03 3.80
CA ARG A 23 -8.82 1.25 3.35
C ARG A 23 -7.68 1.63 4.28
N ASP A 24 -7.94 1.65 5.59
CA ASP A 24 -6.92 1.92 6.61
C ASP A 24 -5.78 0.88 6.55
N TRP A 25 -6.13 -0.39 6.31
CA TRP A 25 -5.14 -1.45 6.14
C TRP A 25 -4.25 -1.21 4.92
N VAL A 26 -4.83 -0.85 3.77
CA VAL A 26 -4.07 -0.57 2.54
C VAL A 26 -3.17 0.64 2.73
N VAL A 27 -3.66 1.71 3.37
CA VAL A 27 -2.87 2.90 3.68
C VAL A 27 -1.64 2.54 4.52
N ASN A 28 -1.84 1.74 5.56
CA ASN A 28 -0.76 1.26 6.42
C ASN A 28 0.23 0.36 5.67
N ALA A 29 -0.26 -0.49 4.76
CA ALA A 29 0.59 -1.35 3.93
C ALA A 29 1.47 -0.52 2.99
N ILE A 30 0.91 0.50 2.32
CA ILE A 30 1.66 1.41 1.44
C ILE A 30 2.74 2.16 2.23
N ALA A 31 2.36 2.71 3.39
CA ALA A 31 3.30 3.45 4.22
C ALA A 31 4.47 2.57 4.69
N ASN A 32 4.23 1.31 5.03
CA ASN A 32 5.29 0.38 5.37
C ASN A 32 6.21 0.08 4.18
N ILE A 33 5.65 -0.19 3.00
CA ILE A 33 6.43 -0.46 1.79
C ILE A 33 7.36 0.72 1.49
N VAL A 34 6.84 1.95 1.54
CA VAL A 34 7.62 3.17 1.27
C VAL A 34 8.68 3.45 2.36
N VAL A 35 8.40 3.14 3.63
CA VAL A 35 9.34 3.40 4.74
C VAL A 35 10.38 2.28 4.89
N ALA A 36 10.23 1.16 4.17
CA ALA A 36 11.06 -0.04 4.30
C ALA A 36 12.56 0.19 4.11
N ASP A 37 12.92 1.12 3.22
CA ASP A 37 14.30 1.42 2.84
C ASP A 37 14.94 2.57 3.62
N ASP A 38 14.24 3.11 4.62
CA ASP A 38 14.69 4.23 5.47
C ASP A 38 14.92 5.56 4.73
N ILE A 39 14.78 5.57 3.39
CA ILE A 39 14.92 6.70 2.48
C ILE A 39 13.62 6.80 1.69
N ILE A 40 12.95 7.95 1.77
CA ILE A 40 11.75 8.25 0.98
C ILE A 40 12.16 9.10 -0.22
N GLU A 41 12.10 8.53 -1.40
CA GLU A 41 12.37 9.23 -2.66
C GLU A 41 11.13 9.97 -3.19
N LYS A 42 11.35 10.92 -4.12
CA LYS A 42 10.26 11.70 -4.73
C LYS A 42 9.22 10.81 -5.44
N HIS A 43 9.64 9.68 -5.97
CA HIS A 43 8.81 8.72 -6.69
C HIS A 43 7.88 7.97 -5.71
N GLU A 44 8.41 7.60 -4.56
CA GLU A 44 7.68 6.95 -3.46
C GLU A 44 6.71 7.91 -2.76
N PHE A 45 6.98 9.23 -2.84
CA PHE A 45 6.02 10.23 -2.37
C PHE A 45 4.68 10.17 -3.11
N VAL A 46 4.68 9.76 -4.39
CA VAL A 46 3.44 9.56 -5.15
C VAL A 46 2.61 8.43 -4.55
N ALA A 47 3.25 7.35 -4.09
CA ALA A 47 2.57 6.27 -3.39
C ALA A 47 1.93 6.73 -2.07
N LEU A 48 2.64 7.58 -1.30
CA LEU A 48 2.07 8.19 -0.10
C LEU A 48 0.88 9.11 -0.43
N GLN A 49 0.95 9.86 -1.54
CA GLN A 49 -0.18 10.67 -2.00
C GLN A 49 -1.40 9.83 -2.36
N GLU A 50 -1.19 8.67 -3.00
CA GLU A 50 -2.27 7.71 -3.28
C GLU A 50 -2.87 7.17 -1.97
N ALA A 51 -2.04 6.79 -0.99
CA ALA A 51 -2.51 6.36 0.32
C ALA A 51 -3.32 7.45 1.03
N MET A 52 -2.85 8.70 0.99
CA MET A 52 -3.59 9.85 1.53
C MET A 52 -4.95 10.06 0.84
N GLY A 53 -5.07 9.70 -0.44
CA GLY A 53 -6.32 9.78 -1.20
C GLY A 53 -7.38 8.76 -0.77
N LEU A 54 -6.98 7.70 -0.05
CA LEU A 54 -7.88 6.67 0.49
C LEU A 54 -8.45 7.03 1.87
N LEU A 55 -7.86 8.01 2.54
CA LEU A 55 -8.27 8.48 3.86
C LEU A 55 -9.42 9.48 3.78
N ASP A 56 -10.34 9.40 4.74
CA ASP A 56 -11.55 10.22 4.74
C ASP A 56 -11.31 11.61 5.34
N SER A 57 -10.25 11.76 6.16
CA SER A 57 -10.02 12.99 6.93
C SER A 57 -8.58 13.50 6.87
N LYS A 58 -8.45 14.84 6.92
CA LYS A 58 -7.14 15.51 7.04
C LYS A 58 -6.36 15.10 8.28
N GLU A 59 -7.04 14.77 9.37
CA GLU A 59 -6.39 14.31 10.61
C GLU A 59 -5.69 12.96 10.41
N GLU A 60 -6.31 12.02 9.69
CA GLU A 60 -5.72 10.72 9.35
C GLU A 60 -4.50 10.91 8.44
N ILE A 61 -4.59 11.82 7.47
CA ILE A 61 -3.47 12.18 6.59
C ILE A 61 -2.29 12.73 7.41
N LEU A 62 -2.56 13.63 8.36
CA LEU A 62 -1.53 14.20 9.22
C LEU A 62 -0.90 13.15 10.14
N ASP A 63 -1.71 12.23 10.68
CA ASP A 63 -1.24 11.13 11.52
C ASP A 63 -0.37 10.15 10.73
N LEU A 64 -0.79 9.79 9.50
CA LEU A 64 0.00 8.98 8.56
C LEU A 64 1.36 9.63 8.29
N MET A 65 1.37 10.90 7.90
CA MET A 65 2.59 11.65 7.60
C MET A 65 3.51 11.77 8.82
N LYS A 66 2.92 11.94 10.01
CA LYS A 66 3.68 11.97 11.27
C LYS A 66 4.35 10.63 11.54
N LYS A 67 3.62 9.51 11.40
CA LYS A 67 4.16 8.16 11.62
C LYS A 67 5.22 7.77 10.60
N VAL A 68 5.02 8.12 9.33
CA VAL A 68 6.02 7.97 8.25
C VAL A 68 7.30 8.74 8.59
N LYS A 69 7.16 9.99 9.07
CA LYS A 69 8.30 10.82 9.49
C LYS A 69 8.99 10.29 10.76
N GLU A 70 8.23 9.77 11.71
CA GLU A 70 8.73 9.12 12.93
C GLU A 70 9.29 7.71 12.66
N ARG A 71 9.18 7.20 11.43
CA ARG A 71 9.60 5.86 11.01
C ARG A 71 8.99 4.76 11.87
N ASN A 72 7.78 5.01 12.36
CA ASN A 72 7.05 4.07 13.17
C ASN A 72 6.33 3.12 12.21
N LEU A 73 6.92 1.94 12.00
CA LEU A 73 6.37 0.91 11.12
C LEU A 73 4.95 0.57 11.57
N PHE A 74 4.00 0.61 10.65
CA PHE A 74 2.63 0.21 10.94
C PHE A 74 2.59 -1.32 11.07
N GLU A 75 1.90 -1.83 12.08
CA GLU A 75 1.72 -3.27 12.20
C GLU A 75 0.70 -3.74 11.16
N VAL A 76 1.18 -4.38 10.06
CA VAL A 76 0.29 -4.99 9.07
C VAL A 76 -0.29 -6.27 9.67
N LYS A 77 -1.56 -6.20 10.08
CA LYS A 77 -2.27 -7.34 10.68
C LYS A 77 -2.93 -8.19 9.61
N LYS A 78 -3.20 -9.46 9.93
CA LYS A 78 -3.99 -10.32 9.04
C LYS A 78 -5.42 -9.77 8.96
N ILE A 79 -5.91 -9.55 7.74
CA ILE A 79 -7.27 -9.06 7.49
C ILE A 79 -8.00 -10.08 6.63
N LYS A 80 -9.24 -10.38 6.99
CA LYS A 80 -10.07 -11.31 6.23
C LYS A 80 -10.95 -10.51 5.28
N MET A 81 -10.79 -10.75 3.99
CA MET A 81 -11.61 -10.15 2.93
C MET A 81 -11.89 -11.18 1.84
N ASP A 82 -12.68 -10.78 0.85
CA ASP A 82 -12.95 -11.63 -0.31
C ASP A 82 -11.65 -11.93 -1.08
N PRO A 83 -11.39 -13.17 -1.53
CA PRO A 83 -10.16 -13.53 -2.23
C PRO A 83 -9.89 -12.70 -3.49
N ASP A 84 -10.95 -12.30 -4.20
CA ASP A 84 -10.86 -11.47 -5.40
C ASP A 84 -10.38 -10.05 -5.04
N LEU A 85 -10.87 -9.53 -3.91
CA LEU A 85 -10.44 -8.25 -3.35
C LEU A 85 -9.01 -8.32 -2.79
N SER A 86 -8.66 -9.38 -2.07
CA SER A 86 -7.29 -9.66 -1.61
C SER A 86 -6.30 -9.61 -2.78
N LEU A 87 -6.62 -10.29 -3.88
CA LEU A 87 -5.75 -10.35 -5.05
C LEU A 87 -5.59 -8.97 -5.70
N LYS A 88 -6.69 -8.22 -5.88
CA LYS A 88 -6.64 -6.86 -6.44
C LYS A 88 -5.82 -5.91 -5.57
N ILE A 89 -5.99 -5.96 -4.25
CA ILE A 89 -5.20 -5.15 -3.30
C ILE A 89 -3.72 -5.54 -3.35
N PHE A 90 -3.42 -6.84 -3.46
CA PHE A 90 -2.03 -7.28 -3.58
C PHE A 90 -1.37 -6.75 -4.86
N PHE A 91 -2.04 -6.83 -6.02
CA PHE A 91 -1.53 -6.24 -7.26
C PHE A 91 -1.41 -4.71 -7.18
N TYR A 92 -2.35 -4.06 -6.50
CA TYR A 92 -2.29 -2.63 -6.24
C TYR A 92 -1.04 -2.25 -5.43
N LEU A 93 -0.76 -2.97 -4.34
CA LEU A 93 0.46 -2.79 -3.53
C LEU A 93 1.73 -3.11 -4.31
N ALA A 94 1.71 -4.14 -5.15
CA ALA A 94 2.84 -4.49 -6.01
C ALA A 94 3.14 -3.38 -7.01
N GLY A 95 2.11 -2.80 -7.63
CA GLY A 95 2.22 -1.65 -8.53
C GLY A 95 2.83 -0.42 -7.85
N ILE A 96 2.45 -0.17 -6.59
CA ILE A 96 3.05 0.87 -5.76
C ILE A 96 4.53 0.59 -5.46
N ALA A 97 4.86 -0.65 -5.11
CA ALA A 97 6.23 -1.04 -4.76
C ALA A 97 7.20 -0.99 -5.96
N VAL A 98 6.69 -0.96 -7.20
CA VAL A 98 7.50 -0.85 -8.43
C VAL A 98 7.35 0.48 -9.14
N ILE A 99 6.81 1.50 -8.47
CA ILE A 99 6.50 2.81 -9.08
C ILE A 99 7.75 3.55 -9.57
N ASP A 100 8.89 3.30 -8.94
CA ASP A 100 10.22 3.80 -9.32
C ASP A 100 10.84 2.99 -10.48
N GLY A 101 10.21 1.87 -10.87
CA GLY A 101 10.67 0.94 -11.89
C GLY A 101 11.58 -0.18 -11.37
N SER A 102 11.85 -0.25 -10.05
CA SER A 102 12.72 -1.25 -9.44
C SER A 102 12.26 -1.66 -8.05
N LEU A 103 11.89 -2.93 -7.88
CA LEU A 103 11.55 -3.47 -6.56
C LEU A 103 12.81 -3.73 -5.72
N LYS A 104 12.97 -3.04 -4.59
CA LYS A 104 14.07 -3.32 -3.65
C LYS A 104 13.75 -4.56 -2.81
N LYS A 105 14.78 -5.19 -2.23
CA LYS A 105 14.62 -6.46 -1.49
C LYS A 105 13.74 -6.31 -0.24
N SER A 106 13.91 -5.22 0.48
CA SER A 106 13.12 -4.77 1.64
C SER A 106 11.64 -4.58 1.30
N GLU A 107 11.33 -3.90 0.22
CA GLU A 107 9.97 -3.69 -0.31
C GLU A 107 9.34 -5.02 -0.73
N ALA A 108 10.11 -5.88 -1.42
CA ALA A 108 9.66 -7.22 -1.79
C ALA A 108 9.34 -8.09 -0.57
N GLU A 109 10.16 -8.03 0.48
CA GLU A 109 9.91 -8.76 1.73
C GLU A 109 8.65 -8.26 2.45
N LEU A 110 8.39 -6.95 2.44
CA LEU A 110 7.15 -6.39 2.97
C LEU A 110 5.94 -6.72 2.11
N LEU A 111 6.07 -6.70 0.79
CA LEU A 111 5.01 -7.09 -0.13
C LEU A 111 4.64 -8.57 0.08
N LYS A 112 5.63 -9.46 0.25
CA LYS A 112 5.40 -10.86 0.62
C LYS A 112 4.66 -10.99 1.96
N LYS A 113 5.03 -10.18 2.97
CA LYS A 113 4.30 -10.13 4.25
C LYS A 113 2.86 -9.66 4.06
N CYS A 114 2.62 -8.64 3.24
CA CYS A 114 1.27 -8.17 2.92
C CYS A 114 0.44 -9.26 2.25
N GLY A 115 1.02 -10.01 1.30
CA GLY A 115 0.37 -11.18 0.68
C GLY A 115 -0.06 -12.23 1.70
N ASN A 116 0.82 -12.58 2.65
CA ASN A 116 0.50 -13.50 3.74
C ASN A 116 -0.63 -12.95 4.66
N CYS A 117 -0.64 -11.64 4.92
CA CYS A 117 -1.68 -10.98 5.70
C CYS A 117 -3.04 -10.93 4.99
N LEU A 118 -3.07 -11.05 3.67
CA LEU A 118 -4.26 -11.11 2.83
C LEU A 118 -4.78 -12.55 2.62
N ASP A 119 -4.15 -13.53 3.28
CA ASP A 119 -4.45 -14.96 3.14
C ASP A 119 -4.26 -15.48 1.70
N LEU A 120 -3.41 -14.81 0.93
CA LEU A 120 -3.00 -15.28 -0.40
C LEU A 120 -1.90 -16.33 -0.21
N GLU A 121 -2.04 -17.48 -0.86
CA GLU A 121 -0.92 -18.41 -1.04
C GLU A 121 0.12 -17.70 -1.91
N VAL A 122 1.16 -17.14 -1.27
CA VAL A 122 2.19 -16.31 -1.93
C VAL A 122 3.18 -17.16 -2.74
N ASP A 123 2.72 -18.24 -3.37
CA ASP A 123 3.48 -19.03 -4.36
C ASP A 123 3.68 -18.28 -5.70
N PHE A 124 3.20 -17.03 -5.79
CA PHE A 124 3.31 -16.17 -6.96
C PHE A 124 4.63 -15.38 -7.08
N ILE A 125 5.60 -15.52 -6.16
CA ILE A 125 6.87 -14.73 -6.14
C ILE A 125 8.14 -15.55 -5.95
#